data_AF-A0A379W3M6-F1
#
_entry.id   AF-A0A379W3M6-F1
#
_cell.length_a   1.000
_cell.length_b   1.000
_cell.length_c   1.000
_cell.angle_alpha   90.00
_cell.angle_beta   90.00
_cell.angle_gamma   90.00
#
_symmetry.space_group_name_H-M   'P 1'
#
loop_
_entity.id
_entity.type
_entity.pdbx_description
1 polymer ?
#
loop_
_entity_poly.entity_id
_entity_poly.type
_entity_poly.pdbx_seq_one_letter_code
_entity_poly.pdbx_strand_id
1 'polypeptide(L)'
;MLRVYHSNRLDVLEALMEFIVERERLDDPFEPEMILVQSTGMAQWLQMTLSQKFGIAANIAFPLPASFIWEMFVRVLPDIPKESAFSKQSMSWKLMTLLPQLLDKDEFVLLRHYLTDDTDKRKLFQLSARAADLFDQYLVYRPDWLTQWEAGKTVEGLGEAQNWQAPLWKALVEYTAALGQPRWHRANLYQRFIQTLESATACPPGLPSRVFICGISALPPVYLRALQALGKHIEIHLLFTNPCRYYWGGY
;
A
#
# COMPACT_ATOMS: atom_id res chain seq x y z
N MET A 1 -18.98 4.04 -7.66
CA MET A 1 -18.48 5.35 -8.14
C MET A 1 -17.39 5.88 -7.19
N LEU A 2 -16.30 6.49 -7.68
CA LEU A 2 -15.34 7.23 -6.83
C LEU A 2 -15.75 8.70 -6.71
N ARG A 3 -16.18 9.13 -5.52
CA ARG A 3 -16.54 10.51 -5.20
C ARG A 3 -15.47 11.16 -4.34
N VAL A 4 -15.08 12.37 -4.70
CA VAL A 4 -14.09 13.17 -3.96
C VAL A 4 -14.77 14.42 -3.41
N TYR A 5 -14.70 14.58 -2.10
CA TYR A 5 -15.30 15.69 -1.36
C TYR A 5 -14.19 16.58 -0.82
N HIS A 6 -14.24 17.87 -1.16
CA HIS A 6 -13.30 18.87 -0.66
C HIS A 6 -13.98 19.74 0.38
N SER A 7 -13.33 19.94 1.53
CA SER A 7 -13.75 20.89 2.56
C SER A 7 -12.54 21.40 3.33
N ASN A 8 -12.55 22.64 3.81
CA ASN A 8 -11.52 23.16 4.71
C ASN A 8 -11.74 22.77 6.18
N ARG A 9 -12.88 22.13 6.49
CA ARG A 9 -13.25 21.69 7.85
C ARG A 9 -13.55 20.20 7.86
N LEU A 10 -12.90 19.49 8.77
CA LEU A 10 -13.13 18.07 8.96
C LEU A 10 -14.56 17.80 9.45
N ASP A 11 -15.13 18.65 10.30
CA ASP A 11 -16.51 18.52 10.79
C ASP A 11 -17.55 18.46 9.66
N VAL A 12 -17.31 19.17 8.55
CA VAL A 12 -18.24 19.17 7.40
C VAL A 12 -18.14 17.87 6.61
N LEU A 13 -16.92 17.32 6.49
CA LEU A 13 -16.70 16.03 5.85
C LEU A 13 -17.29 14.91 6.69
N GLU A 14 -17.12 15.00 8.00
CA GLU A 14 -17.67 14.05 8.95
C GLU A 14 -19.21 14.08 8.93
N ALA A 15 -19.84 15.26 9.00
CA ALA A 15 -21.29 15.39 8.84
C ALA A 15 -21.81 14.84 7.49
N LEU A 16 -21.01 14.94 6.43
CA LEU A 16 -21.35 14.33 5.14
C LEU A 16 -21.28 12.80 5.21
N MET A 17 -20.25 12.25 5.84
CA MET A 17 -20.12 10.81 6.08
C MET A 17 -21.31 10.31 6.91
N GLU A 18 -21.66 10.99 8.01
CA GLU A 18 -22.86 10.69 8.81
C GLU A 18 -24.12 10.65 7.94
N PHE A 19 -24.32 11.68 7.11
CA PHE A 19 -25.48 11.76 6.22
C PHE A 19 -25.55 10.58 5.24
N ILE A 20 -24.41 10.18 4.66
CA ILE A 20 -24.34 9.02 3.75
C ILE A 20 -24.67 7.74 4.53
N VAL A 21 -24.10 7.57 5.72
CA VAL A 21 -24.33 6.39 6.57
C VAL A 21 -25.80 6.26 6.96
N GLU A 22 -26.45 7.37 7.30
CA GLU A 22 -27.86 7.40 7.67
C GLU A 22 -28.79 7.11 6.48
N ARG A 23 -28.49 7.72 5.33
CA ARG A 23 -29.32 7.62 4.12
C ARG A 23 -29.24 6.26 3.45
N GLU A 24 -28.04 5.70 3.40
CA GLU A 24 -27.73 4.46 2.69
C GLU A 24 -27.26 3.43 3.72
N ARG A 25 -28.19 2.85 4.48
CA ARG A 25 -27.83 1.82 5.46
C ARG A 25 -27.29 0.58 4.74
N LEU A 26 -26.27 -0.04 5.32
CA LEU A 26 -25.76 -1.32 4.83
C LEU A 26 -26.85 -2.40 4.95
N ASP A 27 -26.95 -3.26 3.94
CA ASP A 27 -27.97 -4.31 3.89
C ASP A 27 -27.65 -5.46 4.86
N ASP A 28 -26.37 -5.80 5.03
CA ASP A 28 -25.90 -6.85 5.93
C ASP A 28 -25.49 -6.27 7.30
N PRO A 29 -26.13 -6.67 8.41
CA PRO A 29 -25.79 -6.18 9.75
C PRO A 29 -24.41 -6.60 10.24
N PHE A 30 -23.78 -7.62 9.63
CA PHE A 30 -22.43 -8.05 9.98
C PHE A 30 -21.35 -7.50 9.05
N GLU A 31 -21.73 -6.82 7.96
CA GLU A 31 -20.79 -6.10 7.12
C GLU A 31 -20.21 -4.91 7.90
N PRO A 32 -18.88 -4.80 8.06
CA PRO A 32 -18.29 -3.67 8.77
C PRO A 32 -18.32 -2.41 7.92
N GLU A 33 -18.63 -1.28 8.54
CA GLU A 33 -18.42 0.03 7.92
C GLU A 33 -16.92 0.25 7.70
N MET A 34 -16.52 0.62 6.48
CA MET A 34 -15.09 0.67 6.14
C MET A 34 -14.60 2.10 5.99
N ILE A 35 -13.67 2.50 6.87
CA ILE A 35 -13.11 3.85 6.88
C ILE A 35 -11.58 3.80 6.85
N LEU A 36 -10.97 4.13 5.71
CA LEU A 36 -9.52 4.24 5.60
C LEU A 36 -9.05 5.48 6.35
N VAL A 37 -8.12 5.27 7.28
CA VAL A 37 -7.48 6.32 8.08
C VAL A 37 -5.97 6.08 8.11
N GLN A 38 -5.19 7.13 8.43
CA GLN A 38 -3.72 7.01 8.58
C GLN A 38 -3.24 7.13 10.02
N SER A 39 -4.13 7.38 10.98
CA SER A 39 -3.76 7.49 12.40
C SER A 39 -4.83 6.91 13.31
N THR A 40 -4.39 6.40 14.46
CA THR A 40 -5.27 5.94 15.53
C THR A 40 -6.12 7.08 16.11
N GLY A 41 -5.56 8.29 16.17
CA GLY A 41 -6.29 9.49 16.61
C GLY A 41 -7.50 9.80 15.72
N MET A 42 -7.37 9.63 14.40
CA MET A 42 -8.50 9.80 13.48
C MET A 42 -9.56 8.72 13.68
N ALA A 43 -9.15 7.46 13.85
CA ALA A 43 -10.09 6.36 14.15
C ALA A 43 -10.88 6.63 15.44
N GLN A 44 -10.18 7.02 16.52
CA GLN A 44 -10.81 7.34 17.81
C GLN A 44 -11.76 8.52 17.71
N TRP A 45 -11.33 9.59 17.03
CA TRP A 45 -12.17 10.77 16.81
C TRP A 45 -13.46 10.40 16.07
N LEU A 46 -13.36 9.66 14.96
CA LEU A 46 -14.53 9.20 14.21
C LEU A 46 -15.44 8.28 15.02
N GLN A 47 -14.88 7.34 15.79
CA GLN A 47 -15.67 6.48 16.68
C GLN A 47 -16.48 7.30 17.69
N MET A 48 -15.84 8.29 18.31
CA MET A 48 -16.51 9.17 19.28
C MET A 48 -17.60 9.99 18.61
N THR A 49 -17.32 10.68 17.51
CA THR A 49 -18.30 11.56 16.84
C THR A 49 -19.49 10.76 16.30
N LEU A 50 -19.23 9.62 15.62
CA LEU A 50 -20.29 8.75 15.13
C LEU A 50 -21.14 8.18 16.27
N SER A 51 -20.53 7.82 17.40
CA SER A 51 -21.28 7.33 18.57
C SER A 51 -22.17 8.41 19.19
N GLN A 52 -21.75 9.68 19.15
CA GLN A 52 -22.56 10.80 19.66
C GLN A 52 -23.77 11.05 18.75
N LYS A 53 -23.59 10.94 17.43
CA LYS A 53 -24.65 11.13 16.45
C LYS A 53 -25.66 9.98 16.41
N PHE A 54 -25.16 8.74 16.35
CA PHE A 54 -25.97 7.54 16.16
C PHE A 54 -26.32 6.82 17.46
N GLY A 55 -25.82 7.28 18.61
CA GLY A 55 -25.95 6.65 19.92
C GLY A 55 -24.99 5.48 20.16
N ILE A 56 -24.44 4.88 19.09
CA ILE A 56 -23.45 3.81 19.13
C ILE A 56 -22.58 3.85 17.86
N ALA A 57 -21.29 3.56 18.00
CA ALA A 57 -20.39 3.27 16.89
C ALA A 57 -19.80 1.86 17.09
N ALA A 58 -20.24 0.91 16.27
CA ALA A 58 -19.83 -0.49 16.35
C ALA A 58 -19.59 -1.06 14.95
N ASN A 59 -18.81 -2.14 14.86
CA ASN A 59 -18.47 -2.82 13.61
C ASN A 59 -17.86 -1.89 12.54
N ILE A 60 -16.98 -0.96 12.93
CA ILE A 60 -16.26 -0.07 12.01
C ILE A 60 -14.83 -0.57 11.87
N ALA A 61 -14.40 -0.84 10.63
CA ALA A 61 -13.03 -1.18 10.31
C ALA A 61 -12.24 0.08 9.92
N PHE A 62 -11.07 0.25 10.54
CA PHE A 62 -10.15 1.37 10.28
C PHE A 62 -8.82 0.94 9.65
N PRO A 63 -8.80 0.31 8.46
CA PRO A 63 -7.55 -0.15 7.88
C PRO A 63 -6.71 1.01 7.32
N LEU A 64 -5.39 0.84 7.34
CA LEU A 64 -4.49 1.71 6.60
C LEU A 64 -4.70 1.51 5.09
N PRO A 65 -4.50 2.54 4.23
CA PRO A 65 -4.67 2.40 2.78
C PRO A 65 -3.88 1.25 2.17
N ALA A 66 -2.65 1.03 2.61
CA ALA A 66 -1.80 -0.04 2.09
C ALA A 66 -2.36 -1.45 2.41
N SER A 67 -2.95 -1.62 3.61
CA SER A 67 -3.56 -2.88 4.04
C SER A 67 -4.86 -3.14 3.30
N PHE A 68 -5.70 -2.10 3.17
CA PHE A 68 -6.95 -2.19 2.41
C PHE A 68 -6.71 -2.60 0.96
N ILE A 69 -5.77 -1.94 0.27
CA ILE A 69 -5.48 -2.27 -1.14
C ILE A 69 -5.00 -3.71 -1.29
N TRP A 70 -4.16 -4.21 -0.37
CA TRP A 70 -3.74 -5.61 -0.39
C TRP A 70 -4.91 -6.57 -0.16
N GLU A 71 -5.80 -6.26 0.78
CA GLU A 71 -7.00 -7.05 1.00
C GLU A 71 -7.89 -7.09 -0.24
N MET A 72 -8.02 -5.98 -0.97
CA MET A 72 -8.75 -5.96 -2.24
C MET A 72 -8.05 -6.80 -3.31
N PHE A 73 -6.71 -6.87 -3.34
CA PHE A 73 -6.01 -7.81 -4.21
C PHE A 73 -6.40 -9.26 -3.91
N VAL A 74 -6.46 -9.65 -2.63
CA VAL A 74 -6.84 -11.00 -2.20
C VAL A 74 -8.27 -11.35 -2.60
N ARG A 75 -9.18 -10.38 -2.55
CA ARG A 75 -10.60 -10.59 -2.92
C ARG A 75 -10.83 -10.66 -4.43
N VAL A 76 -10.10 -9.86 -5.21
CA VAL A 76 -10.34 -9.71 -6.67
C VAL A 76 -9.49 -10.65 -7.52
N LEU A 77 -8.25 -10.90 -7.12
CA LEU A 77 -7.31 -11.71 -7.88
C LEU A 77 -7.24 -13.14 -7.31
N PRO A 78 -7.15 -14.17 -8.18
CA PRO A 78 -7.06 -15.55 -7.72
C PRO A 78 -5.70 -15.84 -7.08
N ASP A 79 -5.71 -16.73 -6.08
CA ASP A 79 -4.52 -17.33 -5.45
C ASP A 79 -3.50 -16.31 -4.88
N ILE A 80 -3.97 -15.16 -4.40
CA ILE A 80 -3.14 -14.19 -3.69
C ILE A 80 -3.10 -14.55 -2.19
N PRO A 81 -1.91 -14.68 -1.59
CA PRO A 81 -1.81 -14.96 -0.16
C PRO A 81 -2.32 -13.79 0.67
N LYS A 82 -2.90 -14.10 1.84
CA LYS A 82 -3.40 -13.08 2.80
C LYS A 82 -2.32 -12.06 3.18
N GLU A 83 -1.07 -12.49 3.25
CA GLU A 83 0.08 -11.64 3.51
C GLU A 83 1.11 -11.73 2.39
N SER A 84 1.74 -10.60 2.07
CA SER A 84 2.81 -10.54 1.08
C SER A 84 4.08 -11.18 1.62
N ALA A 85 4.71 -12.03 0.81
CA ALA A 85 6.07 -12.53 1.07
C ALA A 85 7.13 -11.40 1.02
N PHE A 86 6.76 -10.23 0.49
CA PHE A 86 7.59 -9.03 0.38
C PHE A 86 7.14 -7.96 1.39
N SER A 87 6.64 -8.36 2.56
CA SER A 87 6.50 -7.41 3.69
C SER A 87 7.88 -6.93 4.14
N LYS A 88 7.96 -5.66 4.58
CA LYS A 88 9.19 -5.04 5.10
C LYS A 88 9.96 -5.97 6.05
N GLN A 89 9.28 -6.54 7.04
CA GLN A 89 9.88 -7.42 8.04
C GLN A 89 10.47 -8.69 7.39
N SER A 90 9.71 -9.34 6.50
CA SER A 90 10.17 -10.56 5.82
C SER A 90 11.34 -10.28 4.89
N MET A 91 11.30 -9.16 4.16
CA MET A 91 12.40 -8.73 3.31
C MET A 91 13.67 -8.49 4.12
N SER A 92 13.60 -7.85 5.29
CA SER A 92 14.77 -7.63 6.15
C SER A 92 15.50 -8.93 6.48
N TRP A 93 14.78 -9.98 6.86
CA TRP A 93 15.39 -11.27 7.21
C TRP A 93 15.97 -12.01 5.99
N LYS A 94 15.27 -11.97 4.85
CA LYS A 94 15.76 -12.55 3.59
C LYS A 94 17.02 -11.83 3.12
N LEU A 95 17.02 -10.50 3.15
CA LEU A 95 18.17 -9.69 2.78
C LEU A 95 19.36 -9.92 3.72
N MET A 96 19.13 -10.10 5.01
CA MET A 96 20.17 -10.46 5.98
C MET A 96 20.85 -11.79 5.63
N THR A 97 20.11 -12.71 5.03
CA THR A 97 20.63 -14.01 4.56
C THR A 97 21.37 -13.88 3.23
N LEU A 98 20.87 -13.04 2.32
CA LEU A 98 21.38 -12.88 0.96
C LEU A 98 22.62 -11.99 0.87
N LEU A 99 22.63 -10.87 1.58
CA LEU A 99 23.70 -9.87 1.48
C LEU A 99 25.10 -10.47 1.62
N PRO A 100 25.39 -11.31 2.64
CA PRO A 100 26.72 -11.92 2.78
C PRO A 100 27.17 -12.75 1.57
N GLN A 101 26.23 -13.37 0.87
CA GLN A 101 26.51 -14.20 -0.32
C GLN A 101 26.78 -13.37 -1.57
N LEU A 102 26.39 -12.09 -1.55
CA LEU A 102 26.52 -11.17 -2.68
C LEU A 102 27.74 -10.23 -2.56
N LEU A 103 28.37 -10.16 -1.38
CA LEU A 103 29.44 -9.19 -1.11
C LEU A 103 30.64 -9.35 -2.04
N ASP A 104 30.98 -10.57 -2.46
CA ASP A 104 32.15 -10.86 -3.30
C ASP A 104 32.00 -10.35 -4.75
N LYS A 105 30.81 -9.92 -5.15
CA LYS A 105 30.56 -9.32 -6.46
C LYS A 105 31.04 -7.85 -6.50
N ASP A 106 31.46 -7.40 -7.68
CA ASP A 106 32.02 -6.05 -7.88
C ASP A 106 30.99 -4.95 -7.61
N GLU A 107 29.71 -5.22 -7.89
CA GLU A 107 28.63 -4.28 -7.65
C GLU A 107 28.42 -3.98 -6.14
N PHE A 108 28.90 -4.86 -5.27
CA PHE A 108 28.69 -4.81 -3.82
C PHE A 108 29.93 -4.32 -3.03
N VAL A 109 30.98 -3.85 -3.70
CA VAL A 109 32.25 -3.43 -3.06
C VAL A 109 32.05 -2.42 -1.93
N LEU A 110 31.16 -1.44 -2.11
CA LEU A 110 30.84 -0.45 -1.06
C LEU A 110 30.23 -1.11 0.19
N LEU A 111 29.33 -2.08 -0.01
CA LEU A 111 28.69 -2.81 1.09
C LEU A 111 29.66 -3.80 1.74
N ARG A 112 30.54 -4.41 0.94
CA ARG A 112 31.62 -5.30 1.43
C ARG A 112 32.49 -4.55 2.43
N HIS A 113 33.00 -3.38 2.06
CA HIS A 113 33.83 -2.55 2.94
C HIS A 113 33.08 -2.09 4.20
N TYR A 114 31.80 -1.75 4.07
CA TYR A 114 30.98 -1.33 5.22
C TYR A 114 30.82 -2.44 6.27
N LEU A 115 30.71 -3.70 5.80
CA LEU A 115 30.43 -4.88 6.63
C LEU A 115 31.68 -5.62 7.16
N THR A 116 32.90 -5.23 6.77
CA THR A 116 34.14 -5.96 7.14
C THR A 116 34.31 -6.19 8.65
N ASP A 117 33.99 -5.19 9.48
CA ASP A 117 34.20 -5.25 10.95
C ASP A 117 32.90 -5.55 11.74
N ASP A 118 31.92 -6.22 11.13
CA ASP A 118 30.59 -6.46 11.72
C ASP A 118 30.51 -7.74 12.57
N THR A 119 31.32 -7.81 13.63
CA THR A 119 31.44 -9.00 14.47
C THR A 119 30.13 -9.43 15.17
N ASP A 120 29.24 -8.48 15.47
CA ASP A 120 27.96 -8.72 16.14
C ASP A 120 26.74 -8.73 15.20
N LYS A 121 26.97 -8.70 13.88
CA LYS A 121 25.93 -8.65 12.82
C LYS A 121 25.01 -7.42 12.86
N ARG A 122 25.38 -6.39 13.62
CA ARG A 122 24.55 -5.19 13.81
C ARG A 122 24.43 -4.40 12.52
N LYS A 123 25.55 -4.15 11.83
CA LYS A 123 25.56 -3.39 10.56
C LYS A 123 24.81 -4.15 9.49
N LEU A 124 24.99 -5.46 9.41
CA LEU A 124 24.28 -6.32 8.47
C LEU A 124 22.77 -6.23 8.68
N PHE A 125 22.28 -6.37 9.91
CA PHE A 125 20.84 -6.27 10.18
C PHE A 125 20.30 -4.87 9.88
N GLN A 126 21.00 -3.81 10.29
CA GLN A 126 20.60 -2.43 10.02
C GLN A 126 20.54 -2.14 8.51
N LEU A 127 21.56 -2.55 7.75
CA LEU A 127 21.59 -2.43 6.30
C LEU A 127 20.44 -3.20 5.65
N SER A 128 20.22 -4.45 6.08
CA SER A 128 19.13 -5.29 5.57
C SER A 128 17.76 -4.65 5.81
N ALA A 129 17.54 -4.11 7.01
CA ALA A 129 16.31 -3.40 7.35
C ALA A 129 16.14 -2.10 6.55
N ARG A 130 17.21 -1.30 6.38
CA ARG A 130 17.16 -0.08 5.57
C ARG A 130 16.93 -0.36 4.09
N ALA A 131 17.53 -1.43 3.55
CA ALA A 131 17.29 -1.87 2.19
C ALA A 131 15.85 -2.36 2.00
N ALA A 132 15.32 -3.15 2.96
CA ALA A 132 13.92 -3.56 2.96
C ALA A 132 12.96 -2.36 3.02
N ASP A 133 13.29 -1.32 3.81
CA ASP A 133 12.52 -0.08 3.87
C ASP A 133 12.46 0.64 2.53
N LEU A 134 13.59 0.70 1.82
CA LEU A 134 13.65 1.29 0.48
C LEU A 134 12.85 0.47 -0.53
N PHE A 135 12.96 -0.86 -0.50
CA PHE A 135 12.18 -1.71 -1.40
C PHE A 135 10.67 -1.62 -1.12
N ASP A 136 10.23 -1.55 0.15
CA ASP A 136 8.82 -1.31 0.49
C ASP A 136 8.32 0.04 -0.06
N GLN A 137 9.16 1.08 -0.03
CA GLN A 137 8.84 2.37 -0.65
C GLN A 137 8.81 2.28 -2.18
N TYR A 138 9.78 1.62 -2.82
CA TYR A 138 9.81 1.46 -4.27
C TYR A 138 8.62 0.65 -4.77
N LEU A 139 8.17 -0.36 -4.03
CA LEU A 139 6.96 -1.13 -4.33
C LEU A 139 5.69 -0.27 -4.46
N VAL A 140 5.68 0.93 -3.87
CA VAL A 140 4.55 1.86 -3.87
C VAL A 140 4.78 3.05 -4.81
N TYR A 141 5.95 3.69 -4.72
CA TYR A 141 6.21 4.96 -5.41
C TYR A 141 6.94 4.80 -6.74
N ARG A 142 7.69 3.71 -6.93
CA ARG A 142 8.48 3.44 -8.14
C ARG A 142 8.36 1.97 -8.56
N PRO A 143 7.13 1.44 -8.73
CA PRO A 143 6.92 0.03 -9.05
C PRO A 143 7.61 -0.37 -10.36
N ASP A 144 7.70 0.55 -11.32
CA ASP A 144 8.33 0.33 -12.62
C ASP A 144 9.84 0.07 -12.54
N TRP A 145 10.53 0.60 -11.50
CA TRP A 145 11.96 0.32 -11.28
C TRP A 145 12.18 -1.14 -10.93
N LEU A 146 11.34 -1.68 -10.03
CA LEU A 146 11.45 -3.07 -9.58
C LEU A 146 11.20 -4.05 -10.73
N THR A 147 10.20 -3.78 -11.58
CA THR A 147 9.94 -4.57 -12.80
C THR A 147 11.14 -4.56 -13.75
N GLN A 148 11.81 -3.43 -13.92
CA GLN A 148 13.02 -3.33 -14.75
C GLN A 148 14.21 -4.08 -14.14
N TRP A 149 14.43 -3.92 -12.83
CA TRP A 149 15.51 -4.59 -12.10
C TRP A 149 15.34 -6.12 -12.08
N GLU A 150 14.11 -6.63 -11.95
CA GLU A 150 13.80 -8.06 -12.09
C GLU A 150 14.17 -8.59 -13.48
N ALA A 151 13.95 -7.80 -14.53
CA ALA A 151 14.37 -8.12 -15.89
C ALA A 151 15.89 -7.97 -16.12
N GLY A 152 16.66 -7.61 -15.08
CA GLY A 152 18.11 -7.36 -15.17
C GLY A 152 18.48 -6.07 -15.90
N LYS A 153 17.53 -5.14 -16.05
CA LYS A 153 17.76 -3.83 -16.69
C LYS A 153 18.01 -2.76 -15.63
N THR A 154 18.79 -1.76 -15.99
CA THR A 154 18.98 -0.53 -15.20
C THR A 154 17.99 0.54 -15.64
N VAL A 155 17.62 1.43 -14.72
CA VAL A 155 16.81 2.62 -15.00
C VAL A 155 17.75 3.80 -15.24
N GLU A 156 17.53 4.54 -16.33
CA GLU A 156 18.30 5.74 -16.65
C GLU A 156 18.02 6.88 -15.66
N GLY A 157 19.04 7.70 -15.40
CA GLY A 157 18.93 8.87 -14.52
C GLY A 157 18.90 8.56 -13.02
N LEU A 158 19.10 7.30 -12.60
CA LEU A 158 19.32 6.94 -11.20
C LEU A 158 20.81 7.02 -10.84
N GLY A 159 21.08 7.33 -9.56
CA GLY A 159 22.44 7.37 -9.04
C GLY A 159 23.07 5.98 -8.89
N GLU A 160 24.36 5.96 -8.53
CA GLU A 160 25.19 4.74 -8.44
C GLU A 160 24.66 3.69 -7.46
N ALA A 161 23.81 4.06 -6.50
CA ALA A 161 23.18 3.11 -5.58
C ALA A 161 22.34 2.04 -6.30
N GLN A 162 21.83 2.34 -7.50
CA GLN A 162 21.15 1.35 -8.33
C GLN A 162 22.05 0.14 -8.63
N ASN A 163 23.36 0.33 -8.75
CA ASN A 163 24.31 -0.73 -9.14
C ASN A 163 24.27 -1.91 -8.18
N TRP A 164 24.05 -1.69 -6.88
CA TRP A 164 23.87 -2.77 -5.91
C TRP A 164 22.39 -3.05 -5.59
N GLN A 165 21.51 -2.04 -5.64
CA GLN A 165 20.09 -2.22 -5.32
C GLN A 165 19.36 -3.09 -6.34
N ALA A 166 19.61 -2.88 -7.64
CA ALA A 166 18.97 -3.65 -8.71
C ALA A 166 19.30 -5.15 -8.64
N PRO A 167 20.58 -5.58 -8.59
CA PRO A 167 20.90 -6.99 -8.44
C PRO A 167 20.47 -7.56 -7.09
N LEU A 168 20.45 -6.76 -6.02
CA LEU A 168 19.95 -7.20 -4.72
C LEU A 168 18.44 -7.47 -4.75
N TRP A 169 17.65 -6.60 -5.39
CA TRP A 169 16.21 -6.83 -5.57
C TRP A 169 15.94 -8.10 -6.38
N LYS A 170 16.65 -8.27 -7.51
CA LYS A 170 16.54 -9.48 -8.33
C LYS A 170 16.86 -10.74 -7.52
N ALA A 171 17.96 -10.72 -6.76
CA ALA A 171 18.33 -11.83 -5.87
C ALA A 171 17.27 -12.11 -4.79
N LEU A 172 16.65 -11.07 -4.23
CA LEU A 172 15.56 -11.22 -3.25
C LEU A 172 14.33 -11.92 -3.84
N VAL A 173 13.95 -11.57 -5.08
CA VAL A 173 12.82 -12.20 -5.79
C VAL A 173 13.14 -13.66 -6.11
N GLU A 174 14.34 -13.95 -6.65
CA GLU A 174 14.80 -15.31 -6.97
C GLU A 174 14.87 -16.19 -5.71
N TYR A 175 15.42 -15.66 -4.61
CA TYR A 175 15.50 -16.36 -3.33
C TYR A 175 14.13 -16.62 -2.74
N THR A 176 13.22 -15.64 -2.79
CA THR A 176 11.83 -15.83 -2.32
C THR A 176 11.14 -16.96 -3.09
N ALA A 177 11.39 -17.05 -4.40
CA ALA A 177 10.88 -18.15 -5.22
C ALA A 177 11.52 -19.50 -4.87
N ALA A 178 12.82 -19.53 -4.59
CA ALA A 178 13.52 -20.74 -4.16
C ALA A 178 13.01 -21.28 -2.81
N LEU A 179 12.53 -20.39 -1.94
CA LEU A 179 11.84 -20.75 -0.68
C LEU A 179 10.40 -21.27 -0.90
N GLY A 180 9.93 -21.39 -2.15
CA GLY A 180 8.57 -21.82 -2.47
C GLY A 180 7.49 -20.82 -2.09
N GLN A 181 7.85 -19.56 -1.85
CA GLN A 181 6.90 -18.51 -1.47
C GLN A 181 6.33 -17.80 -2.71
N PRO A 182 5.10 -17.26 -2.63
CA PRO A 182 4.49 -16.53 -3.73
C PRO A 182 5.34 -15.34 -4.19
N ARG A 183 5.50 -15.18 -5.52
CA ARG A 183 6.22 -14.05 -6.14
C ARG A 183 5.40 -12.76 -6.19
N TRP A 184 4.23 -12.75 -5.57
CA TRP A 184 3.31 -11.62 -5.61
C TRP A 184 3.79 -10.49 -4.71
N HIS A 185 3.96 -9.31 -5.29
CA HIS A 185 4.24 -8.07 -4.57
C HIS A 185 3.45 -6.92 -5.17
N ARG A 186 3.32 -5.82 -4.43
CA ARG A 186 2.43 -4.71 -4.81
C ARG A 186 2.67 -4.23 -6.24
N ALA A 187 3.93 -4.03 -6.63
CA ALA A 187 4.29 -3.57 -7.98
C ALA A 187 3.76 -4.46 -9.11
N ASN A 188 3.80 -5.80 -8.98
CA ASN A 188 3.36 -6.71 -10.04
C ASN A 188 1.86 -7.05 -9.98
N LEU A 189 1.19 -6.73 -8.88
CA LEU A 189 -0.26 -6.95 -8.72
C LEU A 189 -1.11 -5.77 -9.18
N TYR A 190 -0.63 -4.52 -9.06
CA TYR A 190 -1.44 -3.32 -9.34
C TYR A 190 -2.05 -3.32 -10.74
N GLN A 191 -1.23 -3.58 -11.76
CA GLN A 191 -1.69 -3.53 -13.15
C GLN A 191 -2.72 -4.63 -13.42
N ARG A 192 -2.47 -5.85 -12.92
CA ARG A 192 -3.40 -6.98 -13.05
C ARG A 192 -4.72 -6.70 -12.33
N PHE A 193 -4.67 -6.12 -11.14
CA PHE A 193 -5.83 -5.73 -10.35
C PHE A 193 -6.71 -4.72 -11.09
N ILE A 194 -6.10 -3.62 -11.57
CA ILE A 194 -6.80 -2.58 -12.33
C ILE A 194 -7.43 -3.17 -13.59
N GLN A 195 -6.66 -3.93 -14.38
CA GLN A 195 -7.16 -4.53 -15.61
C GLN A 195 -8.31 -5.53 -15.36
N THR A 196 -8.25 -6.30 -14.28
CA THR A 196 -9.31 -7.24 -13.90
C THR A 196 -10.59 -6.47 -13.55
N LEU A 197 -10.51 -5.40 -12.76
CA LEU A 197 -11.68 -4.58 -12.41
C LEU A 197 -12.23 -3.80 -13.61
N GLU A 198 -11.37 -3.25 -14.45
CA GLU A 198 -11.80 -2.49 -15.62
C GLU A 198 -12.51 -3.37 -16.65
N SER A 199 -12.04 -4.61 -16.84
CA SER A 199 -12.65 -5.58 -17.76
C SER A 199 -13.85 -6.32 -17.17
N ALA A 200 -13.97 -6.39 -15.84
CA ALA A 200 -15.11 -7.02 -15.19
C ALA A 200 -16.42 -6.32 -15.55
N THR A 201 -17.39 -7.13 -15.97
CA THR A 201 -18.77 -6.71 -16.30
C THR A 201 -19.70 -6.74 -15.10
N ALA A 202 -19.36 -7.52 -14.06
CA ALA A 202 -20.08 -7.61 -12.80
C ALA A 202 -19.13 -7.28 -11.63
N CYS A 203 -19.72 -6.87 -10.50
CA CYS A 203 -18.96 -6.60 -9.28
C CYS A 203 -18.32 -7.90 -8.77
N PRO A 204 -16.98 -7.93 -8.55
CA PRO A 204 -16.33 -9.08 -7.94
C PRO A 204 -16.94 -9.42 -6.57
N PRO A 205 -17.10 -10.71 -6.24
CA PRO A 205 -17.72 -11.10 -4.99
C PRO A 205 -16.87 -10.69 -3.79
N GLY A 206 -17.54 -10.36 -2.69
CA GLY A 206 -16.90 -10.08 -1.41
C GLY A 206 -16.24 -8.71 -1.30
N LEU A 207 -16.39 -7.81 -2.27
CA LEU A 207 -16.01 -6.41 -2.08
C LEU A 207 -16.96 -5.70 -1.10
N PRO A 208 -16.49 -4.71 -0.32
CA PRO A 208 -17.36 -3.95 0.57
C PRO A 208 -18.34 -3.09 -0.24
N SER A 209 -19.55 -2.88 0.29
CA SER A 209 -20.59 -2.07 -0.33
C SER A 209 -20.14 -0.61 -0.53
N ARG A 210 -19.47 -0.05 0.49
CA ARG A 210 -18.88 1.29 0.43
C ARG A 210 -17.58 1.40 1.23
N VAL A 211 -16.77 2.39 0.88
CA VAL A 211 -15.52 2.73 1.56
C VAL A 211 -15.41 4.24 1.73
N PHE A 212 -15.18 4.69 2.95
CA PHE A 212 -14.80 6.07 3.26
C PHE A 212 -13.29 6.19 3.37
N ILE A 213 -12.74 7.34 2.98
CA ILE A 213 -11.32 7.67 3.16
C ILE A 213 -11.26 9.01 3.87
N CYS A 214 -10.87 9.02 5.13
CA CYS A 214 -11.00 10.20 5.99
C CYS A 214 -9.67 10.62 6.63
N GLY A 215 -9.41 11.93 6.65
CA GLY A 215 -8.23 12.47 7.33
C GLY A 215 -6.90 12.14 6.65
N ILE A 216 -6.92 11.83 5.35
CA ILE A 216 -5.72 11.51 4.57
C ILE A 216 -5.47 12.62 3.56
N SER A 217 -4.39 13.37 3.75
CA SER A 217 -4.00 14.49 2.89
C SER A 217 -3.11 14.10 1.70
N ALA A 218 -2.62 12.86 1.67
CA ALA A 218 -1.81 12.36 0.56
C ALA A 218 -1.99 10.84 0.38
N LEU A 219 -2.17 10.43 -0.88
CA LEU A 219 -2.18 9.04 -1.30
C LEU A 219 -1.19 8.83 -2.45
N PRO A 220 -0.48 7.69 -2.49
CA PRO A 220 0.34 7.34 -3.64
C PRO A 220 -0.46 7.32 -4.95
N PRO A 221 0.10 7.77 -6.08
CA PRO A 221 -0.61 7.77 -7.37
C PRO A 221 -1.17 6.41 -7.78
N VAL A 222 -0.45 5.33 -7.46
CA VAL A 222 -0.91 3.97 -7.77
C VAL A 222 -2.12 3.54 -6.91
N TYR A 223 -2.23 4.05 -5.68
CA TYR A 223 -3.39 3.79 -4.82
C TYR A 223 -4.62 4.51 -5.37
N LEU A 224 -4.46 5.76 -5.83
CA LEU A 224 -5.57 6.50 -6.47
C LEU A 224 -6.08 5.78 -7.72
N ARG A 225 -5.18 5.27 -8.58
CA ARG A 225 -5.59 4.47 -9.76
C ARG A 225 -6.31 3.18 -9.37
N ALA A 226 -5.83 2.46 -8.36
CA ALA A 226 -6.48 1.26 -7.85
C ALA A 226 -7.87 1.56 -7.25
N LEU A 227 -8.00 2.66 -6.49
CA LEU A 227 -9.28 3.13 -5.95
C LEU A 227 -10.24 3.56 -7.06
N GLN A 228 -9.74 4.22 -8.11
CA GLN A 228 -10.57 4.59 -9.26
C GLN A 228 -11.14 3.35 -9.97
N ALA A 229 -10.32 2.32 -10.18
CA ALA A 229 -10.77 1.06 -10.78
C ALA A 229 -11.79 0.33 -9.88
N LEU A 230 -11.55 0.28 -8.56
CA LEU A 230 -12.52 -0.24 -7.58
C LEU A 230 -13.83 0.55 -7.60
N GLY A 231 -13.75 1.87 -7.72
CA GLY A 231 -14.88 2.77 -7.78
C GLY A 231 -15.81 2.53 -8.97
N LYS A 232 -15.47 1.66 -9.93
CA LYS A 232 -16.41 1.18 -10.95
C LYS A 232 -17.48 0.24 -10.38
N HIS A 233 -17.15 -0.46 -9.30
CA HIS A 233 -17.95 -1.56 -8.74
C HIS A 233 -18.49 -1.27 -7.35
N ILE A 234 -17.80 -0.44 -6.57
CA ILE A 234 -18.18 -0.08 -5.20
C ILE A 234 -18.27 1.45 -5.04
N GLU A 235 -18.93 1.89 -3.97
CA GLU A 235 -19.02 3.30 -3.63
C GLU A 235 -17.80 3.72 -2.80
N ILE A 236 -17.01 4.67 -3.31
CA ILE A 236 -15.83 5.18 -2.60
C ILE A 236 -16.01 6.66 -2.36
N HIS A 237 -15.94 7.05 -1.09
CA HIS A 237 -16.12 8.42 -0.62
C HIS A 237 -14.79 8.93 -0.04
N LEU A 238 -14.05 9.68 -0.85
CA LEU A 238 -12.79 10.28 -0.44
C LEU A 238 -13.06 11.67 0.16
N LEU A 239 -12.90 11.77 1.48
CA LEU A 239 -13.16 12.97 2.27
C LEU A 239 -11.86 13.75 2.48
N PHE A 240 -11.54 14.63 1.54
CA PHE A 240 -10.28 15.35 1.49
C PHE A 240 -10.37 16.73 2.12
N THR A 241 -9.66 16.92 3.23
CA THR A 241 -9.56 18.23 3.90
C THR A 241 -8.62 19.14 3.10
N ASN A 242 -9.20 20.05 2.31
CA ASN A 242 -8.50 20.97 1.43
C ASN A 242 -8.49 22.39 2.02
N PRO A 243 -7.32 23.01 2.29
CA PRO A 243 -7.26 24.35 2.85
C PRO A 243 -7.73 25.46 1.88
N CYS A 244 -7.85 25.17 0.58
CA CYS A 244 -8.25 26.13 -0.43
C CYS A 244 -9.44 25.63 -1.25
N ARG A 245 -10.37 26.54 -1.58
CA ARG A 245 -11.54 26.24 -2.42
C ARG A 245 -11.24 26.23 -3.92
N TYR A 246 -10.12 26.83 -4.33
CA TYR A 246 -9.68 26.91 -5.73
C TYR A 246 -8.62 25.84 -6.01
N TYR A 247 -8.36 25.53 -7.27
CA TYR A 247 -7.22 24.70 -7.65
C TYR A 247 -5.91 25.47 -7.40
N TRP A 248 -4.95 24.83 -6.74
CA TRP A 248 -3.67 25.42 -6.33
C TRP A 248 -2.46 24.50 -6.58
N GLY A 249 -2.64 23.49 -7.42
CA GLY A 249 -1.55 22.59 -7.84
C GLY A 249 -0.57 23.28 -8.79
N GLY A 250 0.64 22.71 -8.92
CA GLY A 250 1.61 23.12 -9.92
C GLY A 250 1.09 22.92 -11.35
N TYR A 251 1.65 23.70 -12.28
CA TYR A 251 1.46 23.54 -13.73
C TYR A 251 2.33 22.40 -14.26
#